data_AF-A0A1E7PY14-F1
#
_entry.id   AF-A0A1E7PY14-F1
#
_cell.length_a   1.000
_cell.length_b   1.000
_cell.length_c   1.000
_cell.angle_alpha   90.00
_cell.angle_beta   90.00
_cell.angle_gamma   90.00
#
_symmetry.space_group_name_H-M   'P 1'
#
loop_
_entity.id
_entity.type
_entity.pdbx_description
1 polymer ?
#
loop_
_entity_poly.entity_id
_entity_poly.type
_entity_poly.pdbx_seq_one_letter_code
_entity_poly.pdbx_strand_id
1 'polypeptide(L)'
;MDRMHVILLLLAGLGLLVFAVFLRTRYGEKYELKVIDLVLIVLPLLLVLLVSGKLTVFDAFGIRADLSELFADAAEKTIESQIASKSSPGVEDVVNMLEVASKRGVGDIPRLIENKTEALAFRLGHGGYYGPAIEQYFDALYASSYLQYLIIKNSDSTLFGIYNVLDLNVYFRSQGSRAYEQFASWLNEADTQAQQSLVNLPGFVGADQAVAWSRSKWEVLEQMDKLKVDSLPCINSEGVFIGTIERSQLTASMILEVVRRLEGTDASPAGP
;
A
#
# COMPACT_ATOMS: atom_id res chain seq x y z
N MET A 1 -31.16 -3.03 -29.13
CA MET A 1 -32.29 -3.48 -28.30
C MET A 1 -33.58 -3.06 -28.99
N ASP A 2 -34.52 -3.98 -29.19
CA ASP A 2 -35.83 -3.60 -29.74
C ASP A 2 -36.57 -2.67 -28.76
N ARG A 3 -37.34 -1.73 -29.30
CA ARG A 3 -38.17 -0.79 -28.52
C ARG A 3 -39.01 -1.50 -27.44
N MET A 4 -39.43 -2.73 -27.72
CA MET A 4 -40.12 -3.63 -26.76
C MET A 4 -39.32 -3.88 -25.48
N HIS A 5 -38.01 -4.11 -25.56
CA HIS A 5 -37.17 -4.39 -24.39
C HIS A 5 -37.03 -3.15 -23.49
N VAL A 6 -36.93 -1.97 -24.09
CA VAL A 6 -36.84 -0.70 -23.35
C VAL A 6 -38.15 -0.40 -22.62
N ILE A 7 -39.28 -0.61 -23.29
CA ILE A 7 -40.61 -0.43 -22.68
C ILE A 7 -40.81 -1.42 -21.53
N LEU A 8 -40.37 -2.67 -21.68
CA LEU A 8 -40.50 -3.69 -20.65
C LEU A 8 -39.66 -3.38 -19.41
N LEU A 9 -38.42 -2.88 -19.60
CA LEU A 9 -37.56 -2.43 -18.50
C LEU A 9 -38.11 -1.20 -17.76
N LEU A 10 -38.68 -0.23 -18.49
CA LEU A 10 -39.34 0.93 -17.88
C LEU A 10 -40.58 0.55 -17.08
N LEU A 11 -41.40 -0.36 -17.60
CA LEU A 11 -42.57 -0.89 -16.88
C LEU A 11 -42.15 -1.67 -15.62
N ALA A 12 -41.08 -2.45 -15.69
CA ALA A 12 -40.53 -3.16 -14.53
C ALA A 12 -40.02 -2.18 -13.45
N GLY A 13 -39.28 -1.13 -13.85
CA GLY A 13 -38.81 -0.09 -12.93
C GLY A 13 -39.97 0.70 -12.28
N LEU A 14 -40.99 1.06 -13.06
CA LEU A 14 -42.19 1.72 -12.56
C LEU A 14 -42.96 0.81 -11.58
N GLY A 15 -43.07 -0.49 -11.89
CA GLY A 15 -43.69 -1.48 -11.01
C GLY A 15 -42.97 -1.60 -9.66
N LEU A 16 -41.63 -1.63 -9.68
CA LEU A 16 -40.80 -1.63 -8.47
C LEU A 16 -41.01 -0.37 -7.62
N LEU A 17 -41.10 0.80 -8.26
CA LEU A 17 -41.34 2.07 -7.57
C LEU A 17 -42.72 2.12 -6.92
N VAL A 18 -43.77 1.74 -7.66
CA VAL A 18 -45.14 1.67 -7.14
C VAL A 18 -45.23 0.66 -5.98
N PHE A 19 -44.57 -0.49 -6.10
CA PHE A 19 -44.51 -1.49 -5.04
C PHE A 19 -43.78 -0.98 -3.78
N ALA A 20 -42.67 -0.26 -3.94
CA ALA A 20 -41.95 0.36 -2.83
C ALA A 20 -42.79 1.44 -2.11
N VAL A 21 -43.52 2.27 -2.87
CA VAL A 21 -44.45 3.26 -2.31
C VAL A 21 -45.62 2.59 -1.59
N PHE A 22 -46.17 1.51 -2.16
CA PHE A 22 -47.24 0.73 -1.54
C PHE A 22 -46.80 0.05 -0.23
N LEU A 23 -45.59 -0.51 -0.20
CA LEU A 23 -45.00 -1.05 1.02
C LEU A 23 -44.84 0.06 2.07
N ARG A 24 -44.37 1.24 1.68
CA ARG A 24 -44.21 2.36 2.60
C ARG A 24 -45.54 2.87 3.17
N THR A 25 -46.58 2.98 2.34
CA THR A 25 -47.90 3.43 2.81
C THR A 25 -48.59 2.38 3.69
N ARG A 26 -48.35 1.09 3.46
CA ARG A 26 -48.97 0.01 4.25
C ARG A 26 -48.23 -0.34 5.54
N TYR A 27 -46.90 -0.19 5.59
CA TYR A 27 -46.08 -0.58 6.74
C TYR A 27 -45.51 0.60 7.56
N GLY A 28 -45.73 1.85 7.13
CA GLY A 28 -45.46 3.06 7.92
C GLY A 28 -43.98 3.31 8.25
N GLU A 29 -43.72 4.20 9.23
CA GLU A 29 -42.38 4.68 9.65
C GLU A 29 -41.42 3.59 10.17
N LYS A 30 -41.84 2.33 10.24
CA LYS A 30 -40.98 1.20 10.63
C LYS A 30 -40.04 0.72 9.53
N TYR A 31 -40.23 1.23 8.30
CA TYR A 31 -39.32 1.00 7.17
C TYR A 31 -38.48 2.27 6.93
N GLU A 32 -37.25 2.28 7.46
CA GLU A 32 -36.24 3.25 7.05
C GLU A 32 -35.78 2.91 5.63
N LEU A 33 -35.98 3.84 4.69
CA LEU A 33 -35.40 3.74 3.36
C LEU A 33 -33.89 3.76 3.50
N LYS A 34 -33.28 2.59 3.33
CA LYS A 34 -31.82 2.50 3.31
C LYS A 34 -31.33 3.03 1.97
N VAL A 35 -30.12 3.57 1.96
CA VAL A 35 -29.46 4.07 0.75
C VAL A 35 -29.49 3.02 -0.39
N ILE A 36 -29.44 1.73 -0.02
CA ILE A 36 -29.55 0.60 -0.96
C ILE A 36 -30.87 0.58 -1.75
N ASP A 37 -31.99 0.99 -1.14
CA ASP A 37 -33.31 1.00 -1.78
C ASP A 37 -33.40 2.13 -2.83
N LEU A 38 -32.74 3.26 -2.56
CA LEU A 38 -32.63 4.38 -3.50
C LEU A 38 -31.80 3.98 -4.73
N VAL A 39 -30.68 3.27 -4.52
CA VAL A 39 -29.82 2.79 -5.61
C VAL A 39 -30.56 1.82 -6.51
N LEU A 40 -31.37 0.92 -5.94
CA LEU A 40 -32.18 -0.05 -6.70
C LEU A 40 -33.26 0.61 -7.58
N ILE A 41 -33.76 1.78 -7.20
CA ILE A 41 -34.71 2.57 -8.01
C ILE A 41 -33.99 3.30 -9.15
N VAL A 42 -32.77 3.77 -8.92
CA VAL A 42 -31.99 4.56 -9.89
C VAL A 42 -31.30 3.67 -10.94
N LEU A 43 -30.90 2.45 -10.57
CA LEU A 43 -30.13 1.54 -11.43
C LEU A 43 -30.83 1.18 -12.76
N PRO A 44 -32.13 0.83 -12.80
CA PRO A 44 -32.82 0.52 -14.06
C PRO A 44 -32.93 1.74 -14.98
N LEU A 45 -33.07 2.93 -14.38
CA LEU A 45 -33.15 4.19 -15.13
C LEU A 45 -31.82 4.51 -15.81
N LEU A 46 -30.70 4.30 -15.11
CA LEU A 46 -29.35 4.43 -15.66
C LEU A 46 -29.08 3.43 -16.78
N LEU A 47 -29.53 2.18 -16.64
CA LEU A 47 -29.39 1.17 -17.69
C LEU A 47 -30.19 1.53 -18.95
N VAL A 48 -31.42 2.04 -18.80
CA VAL A 48 -32.22 2.52 -19.94
C VAL A 48 -31.57 3.73 -20.60
N LEU A 49 -31.02 4.67 -19.83
CA LEU A 49 -30.33 5.84 -20.35
C LEU A 49 -29.01 5.48 -21.06
N LEU A 50 -28.25 4.51 -20.54
CA LEU A 50 -27.03 3.99 -21.15
C LEU A 50 -27.32 3.29 -22.49
N VAL A 51 -28.33 2.41 -22.50
CA VAL A 51 -28.71 1.64 -23.71
C VAL A 51 -29.38 2.50 -24.77
N SER A 52 -30.12 3.54 -24.37
CA SER A 52 -30.74 4.48 -25.31
C SER A 52 -29.74 5.44 -25.96
N GLY A 53 -28.46 5.36 -25.60
CA GLY A 53 -27.41 6.25 -26.08
C GLY A 53 -27.58 7.70 -25.61
N LYS A 54 -28.49 7.95 -24.66
CA LYS A 54 -28.74 9.28 -24.08
C LYS A 54 -27.86 9.59 -22.87
N LEU A 55 -27.20 8.58 -22.30
CA LEU A 55 -26.06 8.76 -21.39
C LEU A 55 -24.75 8.52 -22.16
N THR A 56 -24.27 9.56 -22.82
CA THR A 56 -22.83 9.82 -22.82
C THR A 56 -22.49 10.23 -21.39
N VAL A 57 -21.84 9.34 -20.63
CA VAL A 57 -21.43 9.57 -19.23
C VAL A 57 -20.59 10.86 -19.05
N PHE A 58 -20.14 11.45 -20.16
CA PHE A 58 -19.39 12.69 -20.25
C PHE A 58 -20.22 14.00 -20.33
N ASP A 59 -21.55 13.96 -20.53
CA ASP A 59 -22.35 15.19 -20.73
C ASP A 59 -22.89 15.82 -19.43
N ALA A 60 -22.74 15.17 -18.27
CA ALA A 60 -23.29 15.67 -17.01
C ALA A 60 -22.42 16.74 -16.31
N PHE A 61 -21.21 17.02 -16.81
CA PHE A 61 -20.24 17.94 -16.19
C PHE A 61 -19.94 19.21 -17.00
N GLY A 62 -20.67 19.48 -18.09
CA GLY A 62 -20.63 20.80 -18.75
C GLY A 62 -19.32 21.15 -19.47
N ILE A 63 -18.41 20.20 -19.69
CA ILE A 63 -17.18 20.43 -20.48
C ILE A 63 -17.26 19.59 -21.76
N ARG A 64 -17.98 20.13 -22.76
CA ARG A 64 -17.77 19.79 -24.18
C ARG A 64 -16.73 20.76 -24.74
N ALA A 65 -15.47 20.53 -24.38
CA ALA A 65 -14.35 21.01 -25.17
C ALA A 65 -13.64 19.75 -25.66
N ASP A 66 -13.63 19.59 -26.97
CA ASP A 66 -13.21 18.41 -27.69
C ASP A 66 -11.73 18.13 -27.39
N LEU A 67 -11.49 17.19 -26.46
CA LEU A 67 -10.13 16.78 -26.08
C LEU A 67 -9.34 16.36 -27.33
N SER A 68 -10.01 15.77 -28.31
CA SER A 68 -9.44 15.32 -29.58
C SER A 68 -8.81 16.47 -30.37
N GLU A 69 -9.46 17.63 -30.40
CA GLU A 69 -8.98 18.82 -31.14
C GLU A 69 -7.84 19.50 -30.37
N LEU A 70 -7.93 19.54 -29.03
CA LEU A 70 -6.86 20.03 -28.15
C LEU A 70 -5.59 19.15 -28.18
N PHE A 71 -5.73 17.83 -28.30
CA PHE A 71 -4.61 16.91 -28.46
C PHE A 71 -3.99 16.95 -29.86
N ALA A 72 -4.79 17.22 -30.90
CA ALA A 72 -4.31 17.34 -32.28
C ALA A 72 -3.52 18.65 -32.51
N ASP A 73 -4.01 19.78 -31.97
CA ASP A 73 -3.37 21.10 -32.10
C ASP A 73 -2.05 21.18 -31.31
N ALA A 74 -1.94 20.40 -30.22
CA ALA A 74 -0.71 20.26 -29.43
C ALA A 74 0.38 19.41 -30.13
N ALA A 75 -0.01 18.50 -31.02
CA ALA A 75 0.90 17.57 -31.68
C ALA A 75 1.59 18.13 -32.94
N GLU A 76 1.10 19.25 -33.50
CA GLU A 76 1.51 19.73 -34.82
C GLU A 76 2.63 20.80 -34.83
N LYS A 77 3.13 21.26 -33.67
CA LYS A 77 4.22 22.27 -33.61
C LYS A 77 5.60 21.65 -33.35
N THR A 78 6.55 21.98 -34.22
CA THR A 78 7.94 21.49 -34.20
C THR A 78 8.84 22.36 -33.31
N ILE A 79 9.72 21.73 -32.51
CA ILE A 79 10.52 22.38 -31.46
C ILE A 79 12.03 22.21 -31.74
N GLU A 80 12.77 23.33 -31.80
CA GLU A 80 14.24 23.35 -31.78
C GLU A 80 14.81 23.29 -30.35
N SER A 81 15.96 22.65 -30.24
CA SER A 81 16.59 22.11 -29.05
C SER A 81 17.05 23.13 -28.00
N GLN A 82 16.91 22.76 -26.72
CA GLN A 82 18.03 22.71 -25.76
C GLN A 82 17.56 22.13 -24.41
N ILE A 83 18.20 21.05 -23.94
CA ILE A 83 17.98 20.45 -22.60
C ILE A 83 19.27 20.58 -21.79
N ALA A 84 19.17 21.26 -20.65
CA ALA A 84 20.16 21.19 -19.59
C ALA A 84 19.93 19.92 -18.76
N SER A 85 20.95 19.07 -18.71
CA SER A 85 21.00 17.82 -17.95
C SER A 85 20.79 18.04 -16.45
N LYS A 86 19.76 17.42 -15.86
CA LYS A 86 19.71 17.07 -14.43
C LYS A 86 19.30 15.60 -14.29
N SER A 87 20.16 14.86 -13.59
CA SER A 87 20.14 13.44 -13.29
C SER A 87 18.83 12.97 -12.64
N SER A 88 18.39 11.74 -12.98
CA SER A 88 17.19 11.08 -12.42
C SER A 88 17.21 11.06 -10.89
N PRO A 89 16.06 11.28 -10.21
CA PRO A 89 15.93 11.11 -8.77
C PRO A 89 16.12 9.65 -8.36
N GLY A 90 16.97 9.40 -7.36
CA GLY A 90 17.30 8.06 -6.88
C GLY A 90 16.26 7.48 -5.91
N VAL A 91 16.62 6.37 -5.27
CA VAL A 91 15.76 5.67 -4.29
C VAL A 91 15.49 6.51 -3.03
N GLU A 92 16.33 7.51 -2.78
CA GLU A 92 16.27 8.44 -1.66
C GLU A 92 14.87 9.02 -1.40
N ASP A 93 14.16 9.37 -2.49
CA ASP A 93 12.88 10.05 -2.44
C ASP A 93 11.70 9.12 -2.08
N VAL A 94 11.94 7.81 -2.00
CA VAL A 94 10.90 6.78 -1.83
C VAL A 94 11.18 5.86 -0.63
N VAL A 95 12.21 6.16 0.16
CA VAL A 95 12.46 5.41 1.40
C VAL A 95 11.45 5.85 2.45
N ASN A 96 10.65 4.90 2.92
CA ASN A 96 9.78 5.10 4.06
C ASN A 96 10.60 4.97 5.35
N MET A 97 10.86 6.11 6.01
CA MET A 97 11.47 6.16 7.32
C MET A 97 10.44 5.73 8.36
N LEU A 98 10.60 4.52 8.90
CA LEU A 98 9.68 3.94 9.86
C LEU A 98 9.90 4.54 11.25
N GLU A 99 8.82 4.69 12.03
CA GLU A 99 8.96 4.93 13.47
C GLU A 99 9.45 3.64 14.15
N VAL A 100 10.77 3.58 14.39
CA VAL A 100 11.44 2.39 14.96
C VAL A 100 11.64 2.56 16.47
N ALA A 101 11.12 1.62 17.25
CA ALA A 101 11.43 1.53 18.67
C ALA A 101 12.18 0.24 19.01
N SER A 102 13.13 0.33 19.93
CA SER A 102 13.77 -0.87 20.49
C SER A 102 12.84 -1.55 21.49
N LYS A 103 12.80 -2.89 21.50
CA LYS A 103 12.10 -3.62 22.55
C LYS A 103 12.70 -3.30 23.92
N ARG A 104 11.82 -3.02 24.89
CA ARG A 104 12.15 -2.80 26.30
C ARG A 104 11.22 -3.65 27.20
N GLY A 105 10.98 -3.21 28.43
CA GLY A 105 10.04 -3.87 29.35
C GLY A 105 8.59 -3.59 28.97
N VAL A 106 7.69 -4.53 29.30
CA VAL A 106 6.25 -4.47 28.95
C VAL A 106 5.52 -3.19 29.39
N GLY A 107 6.05 -2.49 30.40
CA GLY A 107 5.53 -1.18 30.81
C GLY A 107 5.64 -0.07 29.75
N ASP A 108 6.50 -0.24 28.74
CA ASP A 108 6.65 0.73 27.64
C ASP A 108 5.61 0.57 26.53
N ILE A 109 4.81 -0.51 26.51
CA ILE A 109 3.82 -0.79 25.46
C ILE A 109 2.85 0.39 25.23
N PRO A 110 2.25 1.03 26.26
CA PRO A 110 1.32 2.15 26.04
C PRO A 110 1.97 3.31 25.28
N ARG A 111 3.23 3.62 25.60
CA ARG A 111 4.00 4.67 24.90
C ARG A 111 4.27 4.29 23.45
N LEU A 112 4.55 3.02 23.16
CA LEU A 112 4.78 2.55 21.79
C LEU A 112 3.52 2.63 20.92
N ILE A 113 2.35 2.38 21.52
CA ILE A 113 1.05 2.56 20.86
C ILE A 113 0.78 4.05 20.62
N GLU A 114 1.02 4.91 21.61
CA GLU A 114 0.87 6.36 21.48
C GLU A 114 1.76 6.93 20.37
N ASN A 115 3.00 6.45 20.29
CA ASN A 115 3.96 6.81 19.25
C ASN A 115 3.65 6.18 17.88
N LYS A 116 2.63 5.31 17.77
CA LYS A 116 2.30 4.57 16.53
C LYS A 116 3.51 3.84 15.96
N THR A 117 4.24 3.15 16.82
CA THR A 117 5.48 2.46 16.44
C THR A 117 5.22 1.47 15.30
N GLU A 118 5.90 1.68 14.17
CA GLU A 118 5.73 0.87 12.95
C GLU A 118 6.67 -0.31 12.89
N ALA A 119 7.84 -0.20 13.55
CA ALA A 119 8.80 -1.29 13.61
C ALA A 119 9.39 -1.49 15.00
N LEU A 120 9.49 -2.76 15.40
CA LEU A 120 10.21 -3.15 16.62
C LEU A 120 11.60 -3.67 16.28
N ALA A 121 12.61 -3.06 16.88
CA ALA A 121 14.00 -3.49 16.74
C ALA A 121 14.43 -4.43 17.87
N PHE A 122 15.07 -5.53 17.48
CA PHE A 122 15.75 -6.51 18.32
C PHE A 122 17.24 -6.56 17.94
N ARG A 123 18.09 -6.95 18.89
CA ARG A 123 19.54 -7.07 18.72
C ARG A 123 19.96 -8.49 19.07
N LEU A 124 20.60 -9.17 18.12
CA LEU A 124 21.17 -10.50 18.34
C LEU A 124 22.17 -10.50 19.50
N GLY A 125 22.14 -11.55 20.30
CA GLY A 125 23.07 -11.74 21.41
C GLY A 125 22.79 -10.84 22.61
N HIS A 126 21.60 -10.25 22.72
CA HIS A 126 21.25 -9.40 23.87
C HIS A 126 21.15 -10.18 25.19
N GLY A 127 20.71 -11.46 25.13
CA GLY A 127 20.61 -12.35 26.28
C GLY A 127 19.45 -12.08 27.24
N GLY A 128 18.69 -11.00 27.04
CA GLY A 128 17.59 -10.57 27.91
C GLY A 128 16.19 -10.74 27.34
N TYR A 129 16.04 -11.37 26.17
CA TYR A 129 14.71 -11.57 25.58
C TYR A 129 13.95 -12.70 26.27
N TYR A 130 12.66 -12.49 26.45
CA TYR A 130 11.75 -13.43 27.11
C TYR A 130 10.50 -13.61 26.25
N GLY A 131 10.16 -14.86 25.89
CA GLY A 131 9.11 -15.20 24.94
C GLY A 131 7.76 -14.55 25.26
N PRO A 132 7.21 -14.72 26.47
CA PRO A 132 5.93 -14.12 26.85
C PRO A 132 5.93 -12.58 26.82
N ALA A 133 7.09 -11.95 27.00
CA ALA A 133 7.21 -10.50 26.82
C ALA A 133 7.29 -10.09 25.34
N ILE A 134 7.70 -10.97 24.42
CA ILE A 134 7.59 -10.72 22.98
C ILE A 134 6.13 -10.89 22.55
N GLU A 135 5.46 -11.95 23.01
CA GLU A 135 4.04 -12.24 22.77
C GLU A 135 3.16 -11.03 23.16
N GLN A 136 3.34 -10.48 24.36
CA GLN A 136 2.58 -9.29 24.80
C GLN A 136 2.79 -8.06 23.90
N TYR A 137 4.02 -7.85 23.41
CA TYR A 137 4.31 -6.75 22.48
C TYR A 137 3.62 -6.97 21.13
N PHE A 138 3.67 -8.20 20.62
CA PHE A 138 2.99 -8.58 19.39
C PHE A 138 1.50 -8.38 19.52
N ASP A 139 0.87 -8.95 20.54
CA ASP A 139 -0.58 -8.85 20.72
C ASP A 139 -1.04 -7.38 20.85
N ALA A 140 -0.33 -6.58 21.63
CA ALA A 140 -0.70 -5.19 21.87
C ALA A 140 -0.49 -4.29 20.64
N LEU A 141 0.67 -4.38 19.99
CA LEU A 141 1.00 -3.51 18.87
C LEU A 141 0.35 -3.98 17.57
N TYR A 142 0.21 -5.28 17.36
CA TYR A 142 -0.53 -5.81 16.22
C TYR A 142 -2.02 -5.41 16.30
N ALA A 143 -2.64 -5.47 17.48
CA ALA A 143 -4.03 -5.03 17.66
C ALA A 143 -4.24 -3.55 17.30
N SER A 144 -3.19 -2.72 17.47
CA SER A 144 -3.23 -1.30 17.10
C SER A 144 -3.04 -1.03 15.60
N SER A 145 -2.76 -2.05 14.79
CA SER A 145 -2.53 -1.98 13.33
C SER A 145 -1.34 -1.14 12.87
N TYR A 146 -0.50 -0.63 13.78
CA TYR A 146 0.68 0.17 13.42
C TYR A 146 1.91 -0.68 13.14
N LEU A 147 2.09 -1.79 13.86
CA LEU A 147 3.29 -2.61 13.74
C LEU A 147 3.30 -3.39 12.41
N GLN A 148 4.20 -3.01 11.52
CA GLN A 148 4.37 -3.61 10.19
C GLN A 148 5.60 -4.51 10.11
N TYR A 149 6.68 -4.12 10.78
CA TYR A 149 7.98 -4.78 10.64
C TYR A 149 8.63 -5.15 11.97
N LEU A 150 9.36 -6.27 11.97
CA LEU A 150 10.42 -6.49 12.94
C LEU A 150 11.77 -6.26 12.29
N ILE A 151 12.68 -5.60 13.00
CA ILE A 151 14.04 -5.36 12.55
C ILE A 151 14.98 -6.12 13.48
N ILE A 152 15.78 -7.03 12.93
CA ILE A 152 16.82 -7.74 13.66
C ILE A 152 18.16 -7.10 13.32
N LYS A 153 18.90 -6.71 14.34
CA LYS A 153 20.22 -6.09 14.23
C LYS A 153 21.29 -7.03 14.76
N ASN A 154 22.46 -6.98 14.15
CA ASN A 154 23.67 -7.58 14.68
C ASN A 154 24.16 -6.80 15.92
N SER A 155 25.18 -7.33 16.61
CA SER A 155 25.78 -6.69 17.78
C SER A 155 26.42 -5.33 17.48
N ASP A 156 26.89 -5.13 16.25
CA ASP A 156 27.47 -3.89 15.72
C ASP A 156 26.41 -2.91 15.19
N SER A 157 25.12 -3.20 15.38
CA SER A 157 23.97 -2.43 14.90
C SER A 157 23.74 -2.46 13.38
N THR A 158 24.50 -3.24 12.62
CA THR A 158 24.20 -3.52 11.21
C THR A 158 22.92 -4.35 11.10
N LEU A 159 22.26 -4.27 9.95
CA LEU A 159 21.06 -5.07 9.70
C LEU A 159 21.44 -6.56 9.62
N PHE A 160 20.70 -7.41 10.32
CA PHE A 160 20.69 -8.86 10.07
C PHE A 160 19.58 -9.22 9.08
N GLY A 161 18.38 -8.67 9.32
CA GLY A 161 17.24 -8.81 8.43
C GLY A 161 15.98 -8.19 9.02
N ILE A 162 14.92 -8.18 8.23
CA ILE A 162 13.60 -7.73 8.65
C ILE A 162 12.57 -8.84 8.49
N TYR A 163 11.48 -8.75 9.24
CA TYR A 163 10.29 -9.57 9.03
C TYR A 163 9.08 -8.70 8.71
N ASN A 164 8.26 -9.16 7.77
CA ASN A 164 6.87 -8.75 7.73
C ASN A 164 6.12 -9.33 8.94
N VAL A 165 5.49 -8.48 9.74
CA VAL A 165 4.82 -8.88 10.98
C VAL A 165 3.58 -9.73 10.71
N LEU A 166 2.90 -9.55 9.58
CA LEU A 166 1.73 -10.38 9.21
C LEU A 166 2.15 -11.83 9.02
N ASP A 167 3.18 -12.07 8.21
CA ASP A 167 3.68 -13.42 7.91
C ASP A 167 4.19 -14.11 9.18
N LEU A 168 4.96 -13.37 9.99
CA LEU A 168 5.50 -13.88 11.24
C LEU A 168 4.41 -14.15 12.29
N ASN A 169 3.36 -13.34 12.33
CA ASN A 169 2.21 -13.54 13.22
C ASN A 169 1.40 -14.79 12.82
N VAL A 170 1.26 -15.08 11.53
CA VAL A 170 0.66 -16.36 11.08
C VAL A 170 1.44 -17.55 11.63
N TYR A 171 2.77 -17.49 11.59
CA TYR A 171 3.62 -18.51 12.20
C TYR A 171 3.40 -18.62 13.71
N PHE A 172 3.49 -17.51 14.45
CA PHE A 172 3.31 -17.52 15.90
C PHE A 172 1.93 -18.04 16.34
N ARG A 173 0.86 -17.65 15.64
CA ARG A 173 -0.49 -18.15 15.91
C ARG A 173 -0.63 -19.64 15.66
N SER A 174 0.06 -20.18 14.63
CA SER A 174 0.03 -21.61 14.31
C SER A 174 0.75 -22.48 15.35
N GLN A 175 1.83 -21.95 15.95
CA GLN A 175 2.68 -22.70 16.88
C GLN A 175 2.41 -22.39 18.36
N GLY A 176 1.67 -21.30 18.64
CA GLY A 176 1.36 -20.82 19.99
C GLY A 176 2.56 -20.29 20.76
N SER A 177 2.44 -20.21 22.09
CA SER A 177 3.42 -19.56 22.96
C SER A 177 4.84 -20.15 22.89
N ARG A 178 4.98 -21.41 22.48
CA ARG A 178 6.29 -22.06 22.26
C ARG A 178 7.12 -21.38 21.18
N ALA A 179 6.50 -20.84 20.14
CA ALA A 179 7.25 -20.18 19.08
C ALA A 179 7.84 -18.84 19.53
N TYR A 180 7.16 -18.11 20.42
CA TYR A 180 7.75 -16.91 21.02
C TYR A 180 8.95 -17.23 21.91
N GLU A 181 8.89 -18.32 22.68
CA GLU A 181 10.03 -18.81 23.48
C GLU A 181 11.21 -19.22 22.60
N GLN A 182 10.96 -19.99 21.54
CA GLN A 182 12.02 -20.38 20.59
C GLN A 182 12.63 -19.17 19.88
N PHE A 183 11.78 -18.24 19.43
CA PHE A 183 12.26 -17.00 18.81
C PHE A 183 13.11 -16.18 19.78
N ALA A 184 12.71 -16.05 21.05
CA ALA A 184 13.51 -15.39 22.07
C ALA A 184 14.86 -16.10 22.30
N SER A 185 14.87 -17.43 22.38
CA SER A 185 16.09 -18.24 22.51
C SER A 185 17.03 -18.01 21.33
N TRP A 186 16.54 -18.05 20.09
CA TRP A 186 17.37 -17.78 18.91
C TRP A 186 17.96 -16.36 18.89
N LEU A 187 17.16 -15.36 19.28
CA LEU A 187 17.65 -13.98 19.40
C LEU A 187 18.72 -13.82 20.49
N ASN A 188 18.61 -14.57 21.59
CA ASN A 188 19.53 -14.52 22.70
C ASN A 188 20.83 -15.28 22.43
N GLU A 189 20.75 -16.48 21.85
CA GLU A 189 21.89 -17.35 21.54
C GLU A 189 22.74 -16.77 20.42
N ALA A 190 22.09 -16.32 19.34
CA ALA A 190 22.71 -15.67 18.18
C ALA A 190 23.89 -16.44 17.55
N ASP A 191 24.01 -17.75 17.80
CA ASP A 191 24.97 -18.60 17.12
C ASP A 191 24.52 -18.92 15.68
N THR A 192 25.36 -19.63 14.93
CA THR A 192 25.08 -19.96 13.52
C THR A 192 23.79 -20.75 13.35
N GLN A 193 23.44 -21.64 14.30
CA GLN A 193 22.24 -22.45 14.20
C GLN A 193 20.98 -21.63 14.51
N ALA A 194 21.05 -20.77 15.53
CA ALA A 194 20.00 -19.82 15.87
C ALA A 194 19.75 -18.84 14.73
N GLN A 195 20.81 -18.29 14.13
CA GLN A 195 20.70 -17.39 12.96
C GLN A 195 20.07 -18.11 11.77
N GLN A 196 20.47 -19.34 11.46
CA GLN A 196 19.84 -20.10 10.38
C GLN A 196 18.36 -20.37 10.66
N SER A 197 18.01 -20.63 11.93
CA SER A 197 16.62 -20.85 12.34
C SER A 197 15.78 -19.59 12.15
N LEU A 198 16.34 -18.40 12.43
CA LEU A 198 15.71 -17.11 12.15
C LEU A 198 15.50 -16.92 10.63
N VAL A 199 16.53 -17.12 9.81
CA VAL A 199 16.44 -16.95 8.34
C VAL A 199 15.33 -17.80 7.72
N ASN A 200 15.05 -18.98 8.29
CA ASN A 200 14.05 -19.91 7.78
C ASN A 200 12.60 -19.54 8.18
N LEU A 201 12.39 -18.54 9.02
CA LEU A 201 11.05 -18.09 9.40
C LEU A 201 10.36 -17.34 8.26
N PRO A 202 9.03 -17.43 8.15
CA PRO A 202 8.29 -16.79 7.07
C PRO A 202 8.37 -15.27 7.15
N GLY A 203 8.39 -14.63 5.98
CA GLY A 203 8.46 -13.18 5.85
C GLY A 203 9.85 -12.59 6.13
N PHE A 204 10.89 -13.42 6.30
CA PHE A 204 12.26 -12.96 6.48
C PHE A 204 12.84 -12.38 5.18
N VAL A 205 13.43 -11.20 5.28
CA VAL A 205 14.25 -10.58 4.22
C VAL A 205 15.60 -10.24 4.82
N GLY A 206 16.65 -10.88 4.32
CA GLY A 206 18.01 -10.77 4.84
C GLY A 206 18.71 -9.46 4.46
N ALA A 207 19.77 -9.11 5.19
CA ALA A 207 20.59 -7.96 4.88
C ALA A 207 21.34 -8.07 3.54
N ASP A 208 21.61 -9.28 3.06
CA ASP A 208 22.15 -9.58 1.73
C ASP A 208 21.18 -9.20 0.60
N GLN A 209 19.88 -9.15 0.91
CA GLN A 209 18.82 -8.72 0.01
C GLN A 209 18.44 -7.24 0.22
N ALA A 210 19.06 -6.55 1.17
CA ALA A 210 18.83 -5.13 1.38
C ALA A 210 19.32 -4.30 0.20
N VAL A 211 18.67 -3.18 -0.04
CA VAL A 211 19.04 -2.25 -1.10
C VAL A 211 19.80 -1.07 -0.51
N ALA A 212 20.92 -0.73 -1.15
CA ALA A 212 21.64 0.49 -0.81
C ALA A 212 20.82 1.70 -1.24
N TRP A 213 20.83 2.73 -0.39
CA TRP A 213 20.14 4.01 -0.61
C TRP A 213 20.44 4.66 -1.97
N SER A 214 21.64 4.43 -2.54
CA SER A 214 22.09 5.00 -3.81
C SER A 214 21.70 4.20 -5.07
N ARG A 215 20.96 3.08 -4.94
CA ARG A 215 20.54 2.28 -6.11
C ARG A 215 19.47 3.00 -6.93
N SER A 216 19.30 2.59 -8.18
CA SER A 216 18.23 3.13 -9.02
C SER A 216 16.87 2.47 -8.70
N LYS A 217 15.79 3.21 -8.91
CA LYS A 217 14.42 2.73 -8.68
C LYS A 217 14.09 1.47 -9.50
N TRP A 218 14.59 1.41 -10.74
CA TRP A 218 14.37 0.27 -11.63
C TRP A 218 15.04 -1.01 -11.12
N GLU A 219 16.31 -0.92 -10.68
CA GLU A 219 17.02 -2.08 -10.12
C GLU A 219 16.34 -2.62 -8.86
N VAL A 220 15.81 -1.72 -8.01
CA VAL A 220 15.07 -2.11 -6.81
C VAL A 220 13.76 -2.82 -7.17
N LEU A 221 12.98 -2.32 -8.14
CA LEU A 221 11.77 -3.02 -8.61
C LEU A 221 12.08 -4.38 -9.22
N GLU A 222 13.15 -4.48 -10.03
CA GLU A 222 13.57 -5.74 -10.62
C GLU A 222 13.94 -6.76 -9.54
N GLN A 223 14.65 -6.32 -8.49
CA GLN A 223 14.98 -7.15 -7.34
C GLN A 223 13.74 -7.58 -6.55
N MET A 224 12.79 -6.68 -6.32
CA MET A 224 11.50 -7.00 -5.68
C MET A 224 10.72 -8.06 -6.47
N ASP A 225 10.74 -7.98 -7.81
CA ASP A 225 10.06 -8.98 -8.64
C ASP A 225 10.76 -10.34 -8.61
N LYS A 226 12.10 -10.36 -8.66
CA LYS A 226 12.90 -11.60 -8.53
C LYS A 226 12.65 -12.30 -7.21
N LEU A 227 12.60 -11.54 -6.11
CA LEU A 227 12.39 -12.06 -4.76
C LEU A 227 10.90 -12.31 -4.44
N LYS A 228 9.98 -11.84 -5.30
CA LYS A 228 8.52 -11.90 -5.07
C LYS A 228 8.09 -11.28 -3.75
N VAL A 229 8.73 -10.17 -3.37
CA VAL A 229 8.43 -9.39 -2.15
C VAL A 229 7.90 -8.01 -2.50
N ASP A 230 7.01 -7.47 -1.66
CA ASP A 230 6.42 -6.15 -1.85
C ASP A 230 7.20 -5.03 -1.13
N SER A 231 8.09 -5.37 -0.22
CA SER A 231 8.99 -4.42 0.42
C SER A 231 10.40 -4.97 0.61
N LEU A 232 11.38 -4.07 0.59
CA LEU A 232 12.79 -4.37 0.83
C LEU A 232 13.37 -3.43 1.90
N PRO A 233 14.26 -3.92 2.77
CA PRO A 233 15.00 -3.07 3.68
C PRO A 233 15.99 -2.18 2.92
N CYS A 234 16.08 -0.93 3.33
CA CYS A 234 17.05 0.04 2.82
C CYS A 234 18.15 0.27 3.87
N ILE A 235 19.41 0.23 3.42
CA ILE A 235 20.59 0.41 4.27
C ILE A 235 21.47 1.55 3.79
N ASN A 236 22.20 2.16 4.74
CA ASN A 236 23.24 3.13 4.45
C ASN A 236 24.57 2.44 4.04
N SER A 237 25.60 3.24 3.75
CA SER A 237 26.95 2.74 3.41
C SER A 237 27.63 1.96 4.53
N GLU A 238 27.17 2.10 5.77
CA GLU A 238 27.68 1.39 6.95
C GLU A 238 26.90 0.10 7.25
N GLY A 239 25.90 -0.26 6.41
CA GLY A 239 25.06 -1.44 6.63
C GLY A 239 23.97 -1.26 7.70
N VAL A 240 23.73 -0.02 8.14
CA VAL A 240 22.69 0.31 9.12
C VAL A 240 21.36 0.50 8.38
N PHE A 241 20.30 -0.10 8.94
CA PHE A 241 18.93 0.05 8.45
C PHE A 241 18.45 1.50 8.57
N ILE A 242 17.95 2.07 7.48
CA ILE A 242 17.36 3.41 7.45
C ILE A 242 15.83 3.35 7.36
N GLY A 243 15.29 2.38 6.61
CA GLY A 243 13.86 2.30 6.35
C GLY A 243 13.51 1.17 5.41
N THR A 244 12.29 1.19 4.89
CA THR A 244 11.86 0.23 3.87
C THR A 244 11.49 0.95 2.59
N ILE A 245 11.54 0.24 1.47
CA ILE A 245 10.99 0.72 0.20
C ILE A 245 9.86 -0.22 -0.16
N GLU A 246 8.70 0.34 -0.47
CA GLU A 246 7.54 -0.43 -0.90
C GLU A 246 7.34 -0.34 -2.41
N ARG A 247 6.98 -1.46 -3.02
CA ARG A 247 6.71 -1.58 -4.46
C ARG A 247 5.66 -0.57 -4.92
N SER A 248 4.61 -0.38 -4.12
CA SER A 248 3.50 0.55 -4.40
C SER A 248 4.01 1.98 -4.54
N GLN A 249 4.80 2.45 -3.56
CA GLN A 249 5.38 3.79 -3.54
C GLN A 249 6.39 4.00 -4.67
N LEU A 250 7.22 2.98 -4.94
CA LEU A 250 8.23 3.00 -6.00
C LEU A 250 7.59 3.09 -7.38
N THR A 251 6.55 2.29 -7.62
CA THR A 251 5.77 2.32 -8.87
C THR A 251 5.07 3.66 -9.06
N ALA A 252 4.44 4.19 -8.01
CA ALA A 252 3.79 5.49 -8.05
C ALA A 252 4.79 6.62 -8.36
N SER A 253 5.97 6.60 -7.73
CA SER A 253 7.05 7.55 -7.99
C SER A 253 7.51 7.51 -9.46
N MET A 254 7.63 6.32 -10.04
CA MET A 254 7.99 6.17 -11.46
C MET A 254 6.91 6.66 -12.41
N ILE A 255 5.63 6.38 -12.13
CA ILE A 255 4.51 6.91 -12.93
C ILE A 255 4.52 8.44 -12.90
N LEU A 256 4.68 9.03 -11.71
CA LEU A 256 4.76 10.49 -11.56
C LEU A 256 5.98 11.07 -12.29
N GLU A 257 7.12 10.38 -12.30
CA GLU A 257 8.30 10.81 -13.06
C GLU A 257 8.04 10.77 -14.58
N VAL A 258 7.37 9.73 -15.07
CA VAL A 258 6.97 9.63 -16.49
C VAL A 258 5.99 10.75 -16.84
N VAL A 259 4.96 10.98 -16.02
CA VAL A 259 3.99 12.07 -16.22
C VAL A 259 4.69 13.42 -16.23
N ARG A 260 5.60 13.69 -15.28
CA ARG A 260 6.37 14.94 -15.25
C ARG A 260 7.30 15.11 -16.45
N ARG A 261 7.86 14.03 -16.99
CA ARG A 261 8.65 14.10 -18.23
C ARG A 261 7.75 14.46 -19.41
N LEU A 262 6.54 13.92 -19.46
CA LEU A 262 5.56 14.28 -20.49
C LEU A 262 5.09 15.74 -20.34
N GLU A 263 4.72 16.18 -19.13
CA GLU A 263 4.27 17.56 -18.85
C GLU A 263 5.40 18.60 -18.92
N GLY A 264 6.61 18.25 -18.49
CA GLY A 264 7.80 19.11 -18.59
C GLY A 264 8.34 19.22 -20.02
N THR A 265 7.84 18.39 -20.93
CA THR A 265 8.01 18.57 -22.38
C THR A 265 7.11 19.70 -22.91
N ASP A 266 6.10 20.14 -22.16
CA ASP A 266 5.10 21.14 -22.60
C ASP A 266 5.38 22.58 -22.14
N ALA A 267 6.42 22.82 -21.32
CA ALA A 267 6.68 24.12 -20.69
C ALA A 267 8.05 24.74 -21.04
N SER A 268 8.21 25.23 -22.26
CA SER A 268 9.15 26.32 -22.53
C SER A 268 8.60 27.30 -23.59
N PRO A 269 8.32 28.58 -23.24
CA PRO A 269 7.80 29.58 -24.16
C PRO A 269 8.89 30.04 -25.13
N ALA A 270 8.63 29.89 -26.42
CA ALA A 270 9.47 30.46 -27.48
C ALA A 270 9.38 32.00 -27.47
N GLY A 271 10.54 32.65 -27.47
CA GLY A 271 10.69 34.00 -28.02
C GLY A 271 12.04 34.63 -27.68
N PRO A 272 12.44 35.67 -28.41
CA PRO A 272 12.37 35.89 -29.86
C PRO A 272 13.70 35.57 -30.58
#